data_AF-A0A930SZS3-F1
#
_entry.id   AF-A0A930SZS3-F1
#
_cell.length_a   1.000
_cell.length_b   1.000
_cell.length_c   1.000
_cell.angle_alpha   90.00
_cell.angle_beta   90.00
_cell.angle_gamma   90.00
#
_symmetry.space_group_name_H-M   'P 1'
#
loop_
_entity.id
_entity.type
_entity.pdbx_description
1 polymer ?
#
loop_
_entity_poly.entity_id
_entity_poly.type
_entity_poly.pdbx_seq_one_letter_code
_entity_poly.pdbx_strand_id
1 'polypeptide(L)'
;MAELPEEITTIVLELQKQLLSVIHKTTETTFILLETYGETELTIISLNDLDNIRERANTYYSRFYTLLLRIADSQPTASNAMLELLERSIEEAQGTIAASEGTIKDEKRNWNLS
;
A
#
# COMPACT_ATOMS: atom_id res chain seq x y z
N MET A 1 -25.45 -0.47 -17.22
CA MET A 1 -24.83 -1.55 -16.44
C MET A 1 -23.77 -0.91 -15.58
N ALA A 2 -23.48 -1.47 -14.41
CA ALA A 2 -22.41 -0.95 -13.56
C ALA A 2 -21.09 -1.43 -14.15
N GLU A 3 -20.47 -0.55 -14.91
CA GLU A 3 -19.18 -0.78 -15.53
C GLU A 3 -18.33 0.45 -15.21
N LEU A 4 -17.21 0.21 -14.53
CA LEU A 4 -16.22 1.27 -14.33
C LEU A 4 -15.54 1.57 -15.67
N PRO A 5 -15.15 2.83 -15.92
CA PRO A 5 -14.28 3.14 -17.04
C PRO A 5 -12.98 2.32 -16.94
N GLU A 6 -12.51 1.79 -18.08
CA GLU A 6 -11.28 0.99 -18.17
C GLU A 6 -10.06 1.70 -17.56
N GLU A 7 -9.99 3.02 -17.74
CA GLU A 7 -8.96 3.88 -17.14
C GLU A 7 -8.93 3.77 -15.61
N ILE A 8 -10.09 3.81 -14.96
CA ILE A 8 -10.19 3.71 -13.50
C ILE A 8 -9.77 2.32 -13.02
N THR A 9 -10.22 1.26 -13.70
CA THR A 9 -9.78 -0.12 -13.37
C THR A 9 -8.28 -0.27 -13.51
N THR A 10 -7.69 0.29 -14.57
CA THR A 10 -6.24 0.26 -14.81
C THR A 10 -5.47 0.99 -13.72
N ILE A 11 -5.92 2.19 -13.33
CA ILE A 11 -5.30 2.96 -12.24
C ILE A 11 -5.30 2.15 -10.94
N VAL A 12 -6.44 1.57 -10.57
CA VAL A 12 -6.57 0.81 -9.32
C VAL A 12 -5.66 -0.42 -9.32
N LEU A 13 -5.60 -1.16 -10.44
CA LEU A 13 -4.73 -2.34 -10.56
C LEU A 13 -3.24 -1.99 -10.48
N GLU A 14 -2.82 -0.88 -11.10
CA GLU A 14 -1.43 -0.41 -11.00
C GLU A 14 -1.10 0.05 -9.57
N LEU A 15 -2.03 0.72 -8.88
CA LEU A 15 -1.86 1.06 -7.46
C LEU A 15 -1.74 -0.20 -6.59
N GLN A 16 -2.54 -1.24 -6.84
CA GLN A 16 -2.42 -2.52 -6.12
C GLN A 16 -1.04 -3.15 -6.31
N LYS A 17 -0.51 -3.14 -7.54
CA LYS A 17 0.85 -3.61 -7.84
C LYS A 17 1.92 -2.79 -7.11
N GLN A 18 1.78 -1.46 -7.06
CA GLN A 18 2.71 -0.60 -6.31
C GLN A 18 2.65 -0.85 -4.80
N LEU A 19 1.45 -1.04 -4.24
CA LEU A 19 1.27 -1.39 -2.82
C LEU A 19 1.91 -2.74 -2.48
N LEU A 20 1.80 -3.74 -3.37
CA LEU A 20 2.52 -5.02 -3.22
C LEU A 20 4.03 -4.82 -3.21
N SER A 21 4.55 -3.96 -4.09
CA SER A 21 5.97 -3.59 -4.10
C SER A 21 6.39 -2.92 -2.79
N VAL A 22 5.58 -2.01 -2.23
CA VAL A 22 5.85 -1.40 -0.91
C VAL A 22 5.90 -2.48 0.17
N ILE A 23 4.90 -3.35 0.26
CA ILE A 23 4.85 -4.46 1.24
C ILE A 23 6.11 -5.33 1.13
N HIS A 24 6.52 -5.67 -0.09
CA HIS A 24 7.70 -6.47 -0.34
C HIS A 24 8.98 -5.76 0.12
N LYS A 25 9.23 -4.52 -0.34
CA LYS A 25 10.40 -3.72 0.05
C LYS A 25 10.49 -3.56 1.57
N THR A 26 9.37 -3.32 2.24
CA THR A 26 9.34 -3.14 3.69
C THR A 26 9.68 -4.43 4.43
N THR A 27 9.09 -5.55 4.02
CA THR A 27 9.38 -6.86 4.65
C THR A 27 10.81 -7.32 4.42
N GLU A 28 11.35 -7.09 3.22
CA GLU A 28 12.77 -7.32 2.90
C GLU A 28 13.68 -6.45 3.80
N THR A 29 13.42 -5.15 3.88
CA THR A 29 14.24 -4.22 4.68
C THR A 29 14.22 -4.60 6.16
N THR A 30 13.03 -4.96 6.68
CA THR A 30 12.87 -5.44 8.06
C THR A 30 13.72 -6.69 8.32
N PHE A 31 13.66 -7.67 7.40
CA PHE A 31 14.43 -8.90 7.52
C PHE A 31 15.94 -8.62 7.53
N ILE A 32 16.44 -7.82 6.58
CA ILE A 32 17.86 -7.49 6.49
C ILE A 32 18.33 -6.73 7.74
N LEU A 33 17.53 -5.78 8.24
CA LEU A 33 17.82 -5.02 9.45
C LEU A 33 18.00 -5.95 10.66
N LEU A 34 17.07 -6.90 10.83
CA LEU A 34 17.12 -7.88 11.92
C LEU A 34 18.30 -8.85 11.78
N GLU A 35 18.57 -9.38 10.59
CA GLU A 35 19.69 -10.31 10.37
C GLU A 35 21.05 -9.63 10.61
N THR A 36 21.16 -8.34 10.26
CA THR A 36 22.45 -7.61 10.35
C THR A 36 22.71 -7.05 11.74
N TYR A 37 21.68 -6.52 12.40
CA TYR A 37 21.83 -5.73 13.63
C TYR A 37 21.11 -6.33 14.84
N GLY A 38 20.20 -7.28 14.63
CA GLY A 38 19.32 -7.81 15.66
C GLY A 38 18.27 -6.81 16.15
N GLU A 39 17.51 -7.23 17.16
CA GLU A 39 16.55 -6.38 17.85
C GLU A 39 17.24 -5.61 18.99
N THR A 40 17.23 -4.29 18.89
CA THR A 40 17.86 -3.35 19.82
C THR A 40 16.95 -2.15 20.03
N GLU A 41 17.22 -1.34 21.05
CA GLU A 41 16.47 -0.09 21.30
C GLU A 41 16.52 0.90 20.13
N LEU A 42 17.55 0.83 19.27
CA LEU A 42 17.65 1.68 18.08
C LEU A 42 16.92 1.08 16.89
N THR A 43 17.06 -0.23 16.66
CA THR A 43 16.40 -0.90 15.52
C THR A 43 14.89 -0.97 15.71
N ILE A 44 14.37 -1.00 16.94
CA ILE A 44 12.93 -1.03 17.21
C ILE A 44 12.17 0.18 16.64
N ILE A 45 12.81 1.36 16.57
CA ILE A 45 12.19 2.57 16.00
C ILE A 45 11.92 2.35 14.51
N SER A 46 12.96 1.95 13.78
CA SER A 46 12.88 1.64 12.35
C SER A 46 11.94 0.47 12.05
N LEU A 47 11.95 -0.57 12.90
CA LEU A 47 11.06 -1.72 12.74
C LEU A 47 9.59 -1.32 12.88
N ASN A 48 9.25 -0.42 13.81
CA ASN A 48 7.90 0.10 13.96
C ASN A 48 7.49 0.96 12.77
N ASP A 49 8.38 1.80 12.24
CA ASP A 49 8.09 2.62 11.05
C ASP A 49 7.82 1.74 9.83
N LEU A 50 8.66 0.72 9.61
CA LEU A 50 8.49 -0.27 8.58
C LEU A 50 7.17 -1.06 8.75
N ASP A 51 6.84 -1.49 9.97
CA ASP A 51 5.59 -2.22 10.20
C ASP A 51 4.34 -1.36 9.92
N ASN A 52 4.34 -0.10 10.36
CA ASN A 52 3.27 0.85 10.07
C ASN A 52 3.06 1.05 8.56
N ILE A 53 4.14 1.14 7.79
CA ILE A 53 4.09 1.24 6.32
C ILE A 53 3.44 -0.02 5.74
N ARG A 54 3.88 -1.19 6.18
CA ARG A 54 3.37 -2.49 5.73
C ARG A 54 1.87 -2.63 6.01
N GLU A 55 1.42 -2.25 7.19
CA GLU A 55 0.00 -2.31 7.57
C GLU A 55 -0.87 -1.37 6.72
N ARG A 56 -0.41 -0.12 6.51
CA ARG A 56 -1.11 0.84 5.65
C ARG A 56 -1.21 0.34 4.22
N ALA A 57 -0.12 -0.19 3.66
CA ALA A 57 -0.11 -0.71 2.31
C ALA A 57 -1.07 -1.91 2.16
N ASN A 58 -1.10 -2.83 3.13
CA ASN A 58 -2.05 -3.94 3.16
C ASN A 58 -3.51 -3.47 3.23
N THR A 59 -3.77 -2.41 4.01
CA THR A 59 -5.11 -1.82 4.14
C THR A 59 -5.64 -1.33 2.80
N TYR A 60 -4.86 -0.54 2.06
CA TYR A 60 -5.29 -0.04 0.75
C TYR A 60 -5.36 -1.15 -0.31
N TYR A 61 -4.42 -2.08 -0.30
CA TYR A 61 -4.44 -3.21 -1.24
C TYR A 61 -5.73 -4.02 -1.10
N SER A 62 -6.07 -4.38 0.14
CA SER A 62 -7.27 -5.15 0.47
C SER A 62 -8.56 -4.38 0.18
N ARG A 63 -8.55 -3.06 0.44
CA ARG A 63 -9.68 -2.18 0.13
C ARG A 63 -9.95 -2.14 -1.37
N PHE A 64 -8.92 -1.95 -2.20
CA PHE A 64 -9.09 -1.93 -3.66
C PHE A 64 -9.62 -3.24 -4.20
N TYR A 65 -9.04 -4.37 -3.76
CA TYR A 65 -9.53 -5.70 -4.13
C TYR A 65 -11.03 -5.85 -3.81
N THR A 66 -11.43 -5.46 -2.60
CA THR A 66 -12.81 -5.58 -2.15
C THR A 66 -13.76 -4.65 -2.90
N LEU A 67 -13.35 -3.40 -3.16
CA LEU A 67 -14.19 -2.41 -3.85
C LEU A 67 -14.39 -2.76 -5.32
N LEU A 68 -13.33 -3.14 -6.05
CA LEU A 68 -13.46 -3.53 -7.45
C LEU A 68 -14.43 -4.70 -7.62
N LEU A 69 -14.32 -5.72 -6.78
CA LEU A 69 -15.21 -6.88 -6.81
C LEU A 69 -16.67 -6.47 -6.53
N ARG A 70 -16.91 -5.71 -5.46
CA ARG A 70 -18.27 -5.26 -5.11
C ARG A 70 -18.91 -4.39 -6.19
N ILE A 71 -18.13 -3.52 -6.83
CA ILE A 71 -18.61 -2.67 -7.92
C ILE A 71 -19.00 -3.53 -9.14
N ALA A 72 -18.17 -4.51 -9.50
CA ALA A 72 -18.47 -5.43 -10.60
C ALA A 72 -19.75 -6.25 -10.36
N ASP A 73 -19.96 -6.70 -9.13
CA ASP A 73 -21.16 -7.47 -8.73
C ASP A 73 -22.43 -6.60 -8.61
N SER A 74 -22.29 -5.27 -8.58
CA SER A 74 -23.41 -4.36 -8.32
C SER A 74 -24.18 -4.03 -9.58
N GLN A 75 -25.18 -4.81 -9.94
CA GLN A 75 -26.04 -4.52 -11.10
C GLN A 75 -27.42 -3.99 -10.68
N PRO A 76 -28.03 -3.07 -11.48
CA PRO A 76 -27.52 -2.51 -12.74
C PRO A 76 -26.59 -1.30 -12.58
N THR A 77 -26.38 -0.82 -11.35
CA THR A 77 -25.59 0.39 -11.03
C THR A 77 -24.84 0.20 -9.71
N ALA A 78 -23.58 0.62 -9.66
CA ALA A 78 -22.86 0.80 -8.40
C ALA A 78 -23.41 2.02 -7.64
N SER A 79 -23.44 1.96 -6.31
CA SER A 79 -23.88 3.10 -5.49
C SER A 79 -22.83 4.22 -5.52
N ASN A 80 -23.29 5.47 -5.46
CA ASN A 80 -22.39 6.64 -5.40
C ASN A 80 -21.40 6.53 -4.23
N ALA A 81 -21.83 6.03 -3.08
CA ALA A 81 -20.95 5.82 -1.93
C ALA A 81 -19.78 4.85 -2.22
N MET A 82 -19.97 3.84 -3.07
CA MET A 82 -18.87 2.96 -3.49
C MET A 82 -17.91 3.65 -4.43
N LEU A 83 -18.43 4.48 -5.36
CA LEU A 83 -17.62 5.23 -6.31
C LEU A 83 -16.81 6.33 -5.62
N GLU A 84 -17.42 7.09 -4.71
CA GLU A 84 -16.76 8.11 -3.89
C GLU A 84 -15.68 7.48 -3.00
N LEU A 85 -15.96 6.31 -2.40
CA LEU A 85 -14.97 5.61 -1.60
C LEU A 85 -13.80 5.09 -2.45
N LEU A 86 -14.04 4.67 -3.70
CA LEU A 86 -12.99 4.27 -4.62
C LEU A 86 -12.10 5.45 -4.98
N GLU A 87 -12.69 6.58 -5.39
CA GLU A 87 -11.99 7.81 -5.73
C GLU A 87 -11.11 8.30 -4.58
N ARG A 88 -11.68 8.40 -3.38
CA ARG A 88 -10.91 8.81 -2.19
C ARG A 88 -9.77 7.84 -1.88
N SER A 89 -10.01 6.54 -2.05
CA SER A 89 -8.97 5.53 -1.80
C SER A 89 -7.83 5.60 -2.82
N ILE A 90 -8.11 6.00 -4.07
CA ILE A 90 -7.09 6.26 -5.09
C ILE A 90 -6.15 7.38 -4.63
N GLU A 91 -6.71 8.54 -4.24
CA GLU A 91 -5.91 9.68 -3.77
C GLU A 91 -5.09 9.35 -2.51
N GLU A 92 -5.75 8.72 -1.53
CA GLU A 92 -5.11 8.30 -0.27
C GLU A 92 -3.96 7.30 -0.52
N ALA A 93 -4.17 6.33 -1.41
CA ALA A 93 -3.16 5.32 -1.72
C ALA A 93 -1.95 5.91 -2.44
N GLN A 94 -2.16 6.83 -3.40
CA GLN A 94 -1.07 7.52 -4.09
C GLN A 94 -0.16 8.27 -3.11
N GLY A 95 -0.76 9.05 -2.19
CA GLY A 95 0.00 9.75 -1.15
C GLY A 95 0.72 8.79 -0.21
N THR A 96 0.06 7.69 0.16
CA THR A 96 0.64 6.65 1.03
C THR A 96 1.84 5.96 0.38
N ILE A 97 1.76 5.61 -0.91
CA ILE A 97 2.86 4.97 -1.65
C ILE A 97 4.06 5.90 -1.68
N ALA A 98 3.88 7.16 -2.09
CA ALA A 98 4.98 8.12 -2.17
C ALA A 98 5.68 8.34 -0.82
N ALA A 99 4.91 8.50 0.26
CA ALA A 99 5.46 8.63 1.61
C ALA A 99 6.21 7.37 2.05
N SER A 100 5.63 6.20 1.79
CA SER A 100 6.21 4.90 2.16
C SER A 100 7.55 4.65 1.47
N GLU A 101 7.65 4.95 0.17
CA GLU A 101 8.91 4.80 -0.57
C GLU A 101 10.01 5.73 -0.05
N GLY A 102 9.65 6.95 0.37
CA GLY A 102 10.56 7.88 1.04
C GLY A 102 11.11 7.30 2.35
N THR A 103 10.22 6.87 3.25
CA THR A 103 10.64 6.32 4.54
C THR A 103 11.46 5.04 4.40
N ILE A 104 11.08 4.10 3.52
CA ILE A 104 11.87 2.88 3.28
C ILE A 104 13.29 3.23 2.82
N LYS A 105 13.42 4.22 1.93
CA LYS A 105 14.72 4.68 1.44
C LYS A 105 15.56 5.31 2.56
N ASP A 106 14.94 6.11 3.42
CA ASP A 106 15.60 6.73 4.56
C ASP A 106 16.06 5.67 5.57
N GLU A 107 15.23 4.68 5.89
CA GLU A 107 15.61 3.58 6.78
C GLU A 107 16.76 2.74 6.21
N LYS A 108 16.71 2.40 4.91
CA LYS A 108 17.83 1.72 4.26
C LYS A 108 19.12 2.54 4.38
N ARG A 109 19.05 3.86 4.18
CA ARG A 109 20.21 4.75 4.31
C ARG A 109 20.72 4.85 5.76
N ASN A 110 19.83 4.97 6.74
CA ASN A 110 20.19 5.09 8.15
C ASN A 110 21.01 3.89 8.64
N TRP A 111 20.68 2.71 8.12
CA TRP A 111 21.32 1.44 8.48
C TRP A 111 22.31 0.93 7.42
N ASN A 112 22.66 1.73 6.42
CA ASN A 112 23.55 1.35 5.31
C ASN A 112 23.14 0.03 4.62
N LEU A 113 21.84 -0.19 4.46
CA LEU A 113 21.26 -1.33 3.75
C LEU A 113 21.15 -1.03 2.25
N SER A 114 21.34 -2.05 1.41
CA SER A 114 21.19 -1.97 -0.05
C SER A 114 19.72 -1.96 -0.51
#